data_AF-A0A6J6FD36-F1
#
_entry.id   AF-A0A6J6FD36-F1
#
_cell.length_a   1.000
_cell.length_b   1.000
_cell.length_c   1.000
_cell.angle_alpha   90.00
_cell.angle_beta   90.00
_cell.angle_gamma   90.00
#
_symmetry.space_group_name_H-M   'P 1'
#
loop_
_entity.id
_entity.type
_entity.pdbx_description
1 polymer ?
#
loop_
_entity_poly.entity_id
_entity_poly.type
_entity_poly.pdbx_seq_one_letter_code
_entity_poly.pdbx_strand_id
1 'polypeptide(L)'
;MAGPILRALTESGATWDDPSEDLLFELLSDVERGDEAWFIVERVDDGTGQTYIQVIQDGHGGWTVERREGGPDRHFGVTRADLRLAHETMTAWAFGLPLVPPSGDWMAISV
;
A
#
# COMPACT_ATOMS: atom_id res chain seq x y z
N MET A 1 5.90 -26.40 -0.67
CA MET A 1 6.45 -25.04 -0.76
C MET A 1 5.31 -24.11 -0.41
N ALA A 2 5.50 -23.21 0.55
CA ALA A 2 4.51 -22.16 0.79
C ALA A 2 4.51 -21.24 -0.45
N GLY A 3 3.32 -20.85 -0.93
CA GLY A 3 3.20 -19.84 -1.98
C GLY A 3 3.50 -18.45 -1.43
N PRO A 4 3.56 -17.42 -2.29
CA PRO A 4 3.73 -16.05 -1.83
C PRO A 4 2.58 -15.64 -0.91
N ILE A 5 2.89 -14.74 0.03
CA ILE A 5 1.90 -14.13 0.94
C ILE A 5 1.54 -12.74 0.43
N LEU A 6 2.52 -12.02 -0.11
CA LEU A 6 2.34 -10.67 -0.63
C LEU A 6 2.66 -10.60 -2.13
N ARG A 7 1.97 -9.71 -2.83
CA ARG A 7 2.33 -9.32 -4.20
C ARG A 7 2.24 -7.82 -4.37
N ALA A 8 3.31 -7.22 -4.89
CA ALA A 8 3.27 -5.84 -5.38
C ALA A 8 2.84 -5.81 -6.85
N LEU A 9 2.06 -4.81 -7.22
CA LEU A 9 1.59 -4.52 -8.58
C LEU A 9 1.64 -3.01 -8.83
N THR A 10 2.32 -2.58 -9.89
CA THR A 10 2.39 -1.16 -10.29
C THR A 10 1.33 -0.81 -11.33
N GLU A 11 1.15 0.48 -11.62
CA GLU A 11 0.29 0.99 -12.69
C GLU A 11 0.67 0.39 -14.05
N SER A 12 1.97 0.29 -14.35
CA SER A 12 2.49 -0.30 -15.59
C SER A 12 2.24 -1.81 -15.72
N GLY A 13 1.78 -2.47 -14.66
CA GLY A 13 1.49 -3.90 -14.62
C GLY A 13 2.67 -4.79 -14.22
N ALA A 14 3.78 -4.21 -13.77
CA ALA A 14 4.89 -4.98 -13.22
C ALA A 14 4.50 -5.59 -11.86
N THR A 15 4.99 -6.80 -11.58
CA THR A 15 4.63 -7.54 -10.36
C THR A 15 5.83 -8.18 -9.68
N TRP A 16 5.78 -8.23 -8.35
CA TRP A 16 6.80 -8.86 -7.52
C TRP A 16 6.13 -9.63 -6.39
N ASP A 17 6.52 -10.89 -6.22
CA ASP A 17 6.06 -11.75 -5.14
C ASP A 17 6.96 -11.59 -3.91
N ASP A 18 6.35 -11.52 -2.73
CA ASP A 18 6.98 -11.30 -1.42
C ASP A 18 8.01 -10.15 -1.43
N PRO A 19 7.59 -8.91 -1.74
CA PRO A 19 8.49 -7.78 -1.81
C PRO A 19 9.18 -7.51 -0.47
N SER A 20 10.49 -7.23 -0.52
CA SER A 20 11.24 -6.74 0.64
C SER A 20 10.87 -5.30 0.97
N GLU A 21 11.19 -4.85 2.19
CA GLU A 21 11.04 -3.44 2.57
C GLU A 21 11.80 -2.50 1.61
N ASP A 22 13.04 -2.86 1.24
CA ASP A 22 13.84 -2.08 0.29
C ASP A 22 13.15 -1.95 -1.08
N LEU A 23 12.51 -3.03 -1.57
CA LEU A 23 11.76 -2.98 -2.83
C LEU A 23 10.52 -2.09 -2.70
N LEU A 24 9.80 -2.12 -1.58
CA LEU A 24 8.66 -1.22 -1.36
C LEU A 24 9.10 0.25 -1.35
N PHE A 25 10.28 0.55 -0.81
CA PHE A 25 10.87 1.88 -0.86
C PHE A 25 11.25 2.30 -2.30
N GLU A 26 11.81 1.38 -3.09
CA GLU A 26 12.11 1.62 -4.51
C GLU A 26 10.83 1.95 -5.29
N LEU A 27 9.76 1.16 -5.13
CA LEU A 27 8.47 1.40 -5.80
C LEU A 27 7.83 2.74 -5.40
N LEU A 28 7.93 3.13 -4.12
CA LEU A 28 7.51 4.47 -3.67
C LEU A 28 8.33 5.58 -4.33
N SER A 29 9.62 5.36 -4.51
CA SER A 29 10.50 6.33 -5.16
C SER A 29 10.17 6.47 -6.65
N ASP A 30 9.75 5.39 -7.31
CA ASP A 30 9.28 5.43 -8.70
C ASP A 30 7.98 6.25 -8.80
N VAL A 31 7.07 6.10 -7.84
CA VAL A 31 5.88 6.97 -7.76
C VAL A 31 6.27 8.43 -7.54
N GLU A 32 7.20 8.72 -6.62
CA GLU A 32 7.65 10.09 -6.35
C GLU A 32 8.27 10.78 -7.58
N ARG A 33 8.97 10.01 -8.41
CA ARG A 33 9.56 10.50 -9.67
C ARG A 33 8.53 10.66 -10.79
N GLY A 34 7.33 10.12 -10.62
CA GLY A 34 6.29 10.08 -11.64
C GLY A 34 6.52 9.00 -12.70
N ASP A 35 7.36 8.00 -12.41
CA ASP A 35 7.56 6.83 -13.27
C ASP A 35 6.35 5.87 -13.19
N GLU A 36 5.63 5.91 -12.07
CA GLU A 36 4.36 5.20 -11.84
C GLU A 36 3.37 6.14 -11.14
N ALA A 37 2.07 6.08 -11.43
CA ALA A 37 1.08 6.90 -10.72
C ALA A 37 0.74 6.35 -9.32
N TRP A 38 0.84 5.04 -9.15
CA TRP A 38 0.48 4.30 -7.94
C TRP A 38 1.07 2.89 -7.98
N PHE A 39 1.10 2.24 -6.83
CA PHE A 39 1.24 0.78 -6.77
C PHE A 39 0.45 0.21 -5.59
N ILE A 40 0.13 -1.07 -5.69
CA ILE A 40 -0.66 -1.84 -4.73
C ILE A 40 0.21 -2.98 -4.19
N VAL A 41 0.04 -3.30 -2.91
CA VAL A 41 0.48 -4.55 -2.31
C VAL A 41 -0.75 -5.32 -1.83
N GLU A 42 -0.98 -6.50 -2.39
CA GLU A 42 -2.09 -7.38 -2.02
C GLU A 42 -1.62 -8.56 -1.17
N ARG A 43 -2.50 -9.06 -0.29
CA ARG A 43 -2.35 -10.36 0.35
C ARG A 43 -2.91 -11.43 -0.57
N VAL A 44 -2.04 -12.18 -1.22
CA VAL A 44 -2.41 -13.24 -2.18
C VAL A 44 -2.80 -14.55 -1.47
N ASP A 45 -2.48 -14.68 -0.19
CA ASP A 45 -2.97 -15.77 0.67
C ASP A 45 -4.42 -15.54 1.14
N ASP A 46 -4.94 -14.33 1.01
CA ASP A 46 -6.35 -14.01 1.23
C ASP A 46 -7.19 -14.37 0.00
N GLY A 47 -7.95 -15.46 0.11
CA GLY A 47 -8.77 -15.99 -0.99
C GLY A 47 -9.90 -15.08 -1.49
N THR A 48 -10.14 -13.93 -0.84
CA THR A 48 -11.11 -12.94 -1.31
C THR A 48 -10.55 -12.03 -2.41
N GLY A 49 -9.23 -11.85 -2.45
CA GLY A 49 -8.58 -10.85 -3.32
C GLY A 49 -8.98 -9.41 -2.96
N GLN A 50 -9.49 -9.18 -1.74
CA GLN A 50 -9.96 -7.87 -1.26
C GLN A 50 -9.12 -7.35 -0.11
N THR A 51 -7.93 -7.91 0.12
CA THR A 51 -7.02 -7.48 1.17
C THR A 51 -5.77 -6.87 0.55
N TYR A 52 -5.70 -5.54 0.52
CA TYR A 52 -4.59 -4.81 -0.09
C TYR A 52 -4.29 -3.49 0.61
N ILE A 53 -3.12 -2.94 0.33
CA ILE A 53 -2.76 -1.53 0.59
C ILE A 53 -2.25 -0.90 -0.70
N GLN A 54 -2.60 0.35 -0.94
CA GLN A 54 -2.22 1.14 -2.12
C GLN A 54 -1.62 2.47 -1.68
N VAL A 55 -0.70 2.98 -2.48
CA VAL A 55 -0.22 4.36 -2.39
C VAL A 55 -0.44 5.08 -3.70
N ILE A 56 -0.82 6.35 -3.57
CA ILE A 56 -1.05 7.29 -4.68
C ILE A 56 -0.41 8.62 -4.27
N GLN A 57 0.36 9.24 -5.16
CA GLN A 57 0.82 10.62 -4.96
C GLN A 57 -0.26 11.59 -5.45
N ASP A 58 -0.61 12.57 -4.64
CA ASP A 58 -1.72 13.51 -4.93
C ASP A 58 -1.35 14.65 -5.91
N GLY A 59 -0.13 14.63 -6.45
CA GLY A 59 0.41 15.65 -7.36
C GLY A 59 0.76 16.99 -6.70
N HIS A 60 0.50 17.15 -5.39
CA HIS A 60 0.78 18.36 -4.61
C HIS A 60 1.81 18.13 -3.49
N GLY A 61 2.49 16.97 -3.52
CA GLY A 61 3.52 16.59 -2.55
C GLY A 61 2.98 15.81 -1.36
N GLY A 62 1.67 15.55 -1.31
CA GLY A 62 1.06 14.65 -0.35
C GLY A 62 0.87 13.24 -0.92
N TRP A 63 0.62 12.31 -0.01
CA TRP A 63 0.49 10.90 -0.30
C TRP A 63 -0.82 10.37 0.27
N THR A 64 -1.60 9.68 -0.54
CA THR A 64 -2.78 8.95 -0.08
C THR A 64 -2.42 7.49 0.05
N VAL A 65 -2.59 6.95 1.25
CA VAL A 65 -2.46 5.51 1.52
C VAL A 65 -3.86 4.96 1.74
N GLU A 66 -4.25 3.95 0.98
CA GLU A 66 -5.53 3.27 1.12
C GLU A 66 -5.34 1.81 1.45
N ARG A 67 -6.20 1.23 2.28
CA ARG A 67 -6.19 -0.19 2.56
C ARG A 67 -7.59 -0.78 2.54
N ARG A 68 -7.70 -2.01 2.08
CA ARG A 68 -8.91 -2.82 2.16
C ARG A 68 -8.64 -4.08 2.98
N GLU A 69 -9.62 -4.47 3.79
CA GLU A 69 -9.53 -5.62 4.70
C GLU A 69 -10.63 -6.67 4.40
N GLY A 70 -10.55 -7.33 3.25
CA GLY A 70 -11.38 -8.50 2.92
C GLY A 70 -12.79 -8.18 2.43
N GLY A 71 -13.10 -6.92 2.11
CA GLY A 71 -14.39 -6.54 1.54
C GLY A 71 -14.55 -5.03 1.29
N PRO A 72 -15.54 -4.63 0.47
CA PRO A 72 -15.75 -3.23 0.09
C PRO A 72 -16.11 -2.32 1.27
N ASP A 73 -16.83 -2.85 2.27
CA ASP A 73 -17.25 -2.09 3.46
C ASP A 73 -16.09 -1.84 4.44
N ARG A 74 -14.92 -2.42 4.18
CA ARG A 74 -13.71 -2.30 5.01
C ARG A 74 -12.59 -1.66 4.21
N HIS A 75 -12.89 -0.51 3.62
CA HIS A 75 -11.96 0.32 2.87
C HIS A 75 -11.68 1.59 3.65
N PHE A 76 -10.41 1.83 3.91
CA PHE A 76 -9.95 2.98 4.69
C PHE A 76 -8.85 3.70 3.93
N GLY A 77 -8.75 5.00 4.13
CA GLY A 77 -7.60 5.75 3.66
C GLY A 77 -7.16 6.83 4.61
N VAL A 78 -5.96 7.32 4.35
CA VAL A 78 -5.29 8.29 5.19
C VAL A 78 -4.24 9.04 4.38
N THR A 79 -4.10 10.33 4.63
CA THR A 79 -3.09 11.16 3.99
C THR A 79 -1.79 11.14 4.78
N ARG A 80 -0.66 11.21 4.08
CA ARG A 80 0.70 11.37 4.61
C ARG A 80 1.36 12.59 4.00
N ALA A 81 2.13 13.28 4.83
CA ALA A 81 2.77 14.54 4.45
C ALA A 81 4.03 14.35 3.62
N ASP A 82 4.62 13.15 3.62
CA ASP A 82 5.87 12.85 2.91
C ASP A 82 6.01 11.35 2.60
N LEU A 83 6.99 11.03 1.74
CA LEU A 83 7.30 9.67 1.30
C LEU A 83 7.72 8.76 2.46
N ARG A 84 8.43 9.30 3.46
CA ARG A 84 8.87 8.52 4.63
C ARG A 84 7.66 7.97 5.38
N LEU A 85 6.66 8.79 5.66
CA LEU A 85 5.47 8.36 6.38
C LEU A 85 4.59 7.44 5.52
N ALA A 86 4.55 7.64 4.20
CA ALA A 86 3.88 6.71 3.29
C ALA A 86 4.56 5.32 3.31
N HIS A 87 5.89 5.28 3.23
CA HIS A 87 6.69 4.07 3.35
C HIS A 87 6.47 3.36 4.68
N GLU A 88 6.59 4.08 5.80
CA GLU A 88 6.37 3.52 7.14
C GLU A 88 4.97 2.89 7.28
N THR A 89 3.95 3.57 6.74
CA THR A 89 2.57 3.06 6.77
C THR A 89 2.42 1.78 5.95
N MET A 90 2.96 1.75 4.73
CA MET A 90 2.86 0.59 3.85
C MET A 90 3.60 -0.62 4.41
N THR A 91 4.86 -0.41 4.81
CA THR A 91 5.73 -1.43 5.39
C THR A 91 5.10 -1.99 6.67
N ALA A 92 4.53 -1.14 7.52
CA ALA A 92 3.84 -1.60 8.71
C ALA A 92 2.64 -2.51 8.39
N TRP A 93 1.83 -2.16 7.39
CA TRP A 93 0.75 -3.05 6.96
C TRP A 93 1.27 -4.36 6.35
N ALA A 94 2.28 -4.29 5.47
CA ALA A 94 2.80 -5.43 4.73
C ALA A 94 3.34 -6.50 5.70
N PHE A 95 4.19 -6.09 6.64
CA PHE A 95 4.90 -6.97 7.56
C PHE A 95 4.21 -7.16 8.92
N GLY A 96 2.98 -6.64 9.10
CA GLY A 96 2.21 -6.81 10.33
C GLY A 96 2.80 -6.07 11.54
N LEU A 97 3.46 -4.93 11.31
CA LEU A 97 4.00 -4.06 12.35
C LEU A 97 2.92 -3.07 12.84
N PRO A 98 3.12 -2.43 14.01
CA PRO A 98 2.25 -1.35 14.45
C PRO A 98 2.18 -0.19 13.42
N LEU A 99 0.96 0.24 13.08
CA LEU A 99 0.72 1.32 12.12
C LEU A 99 1.04 2.71 12.69
N VAL A 100 1.48 3.62 11.81
CA VAL A 100 1.71 5.05 12.13
C VAL A 100 0.99 5.96 11.10
N PRO A 101 0.08 6.85 11.53
CA PRO A 101 -0.55 6.87 12.84
C PRO A 101 -1.38 5.59 13.07
N PRO A 102 -1.75 5.30 14.33
CA PRO A 102 -2.54 4.13 14.67
C PRO A 102 -3.86 4.09 13.89
N SER A 103 -4.49 2.91 13.88
CA SER A 103 -5.71 2.61 13.11
C SER A 103 -6.88 3.59 13.32
N GLY A 104 -6.91 4.35 14.41
CA GLY A 104 -7.94 5.37 14.70
C GLY A 104 -7.89 6.63 13.84
N ASP A 105 -6.76 6.90 13.15
CA ASP A 105 -6.59 8.06 12.27
C ASP A 105 -6.99 7.77 10.81
N TRP A 106 -7.45 6.56 10.52
CA TRP A 106 -7.90 6.15 9.19
C TRP A 106 -9.37 6.49 8.98
N MET A 107 -9.69 7.08 7.83
CA MET A 107 -11.07 7.42 7.46
C MET A 107 -11.66 6.32 6.59
N ALA A 108 -12.91 5.92 6.86
CA ALA A 108 -13.63 5.03 5.96
C ALA A 108 -13.87 5.72 4.62
N ILE A 109 -13.50 5.05 3.53
CA ILE A 109 -13.71 5.53 2.17
C ILE A 109 -14.84 4.70 1.57
N SER A 110 -15.88 5.37 1.07
CA SER A 110 -16.87 4.74 0.21
C SER A 110 -16.38 4.86 -1.23
N VAL A 111 -16.12 3.73 -1.87
CA VAL A 111 -15.91 3.63 -3.32
C VAL A 111 -17.22 3.54 -4.08
#